data_AF-A0A3P8JUM6-F1
#
_entry.id   AF-A0A3P8JUM6-F1
#
_cell.length_a   1.000
_cell.length_b   1.000
_cell.length_c   1.000
_cell.angle_alpha   90.00
_cell.angle_beta   90.00
_cell.angle_gamma   90.00
#
_symmetry.space_group_name_H-M   'P 1'
#
loop_
_entity.id
_entity.type
_entity.pdbx_description
1 polymer ?
#
loop_
_entity_poly.entity_id
_entity_poly.type
_entity_poly.pdbx_seq_one_letter_code
_entity_poly.pdbx_strand_id
1 'polypeptide(L)'
;MVADSQPGHIDQIKQTNAGAVYRLIDQLGPVSRIDLSRFAQLAPASITKIVREMLEAHLVQETEIQDPGSRGRPAVGLMVETEAWHYLSVRISRGEIHLALRDLSSKLVVEEQLELALQHEQPFLSRVVEHIDRFLFAIKRSWNA
;
A
#
# COMPACT_ATOMS: atom_id res chain seq x y z
N MET A 1 13.05 37.75 -5.14
CA MET A 1 12.94 37.03 -3.86
C MET A 1 12.81 35.56 -4.19
N VAL A 2 13.91 34.83 -4.07
CA VAL A 2 13.94 33.37 -4.27
C VAL A 2 13.55 32.76 -2.93
N ALA A 3 12.43 32.02 -2.89
CA ALA A 3 12.00 31.37 -1.68
C ALA A 3 12.99 30.25 -1.36
N ASP A 4 13.71 30.39 -0.25
CA ASP A 4 14.48 29.32 0.38
C ASP A 4 13.49 28.23 0.84
N SER A 5 13.19 27.28 -0.04
CA SER A 5 12.45 26.08 0.32
C SER A 5 13.39 25.17 1.11
N GLN A 6 13.25 25.15 2.44
CA GLN A 6 13.97 24.25 3.32
C GLN A 6 13.78 22.78 2.88
N PRO A 7 14.82 21.92 2.92
CA PRO A 7 14.77 20.57 2.38
C PRO A 7 13.59 19.72 2.87
N GLY A 8 13.23 19.83 4.16
CA GLY A 8 12.10 19.08 4.74
C GLY A 8 10.74 19.46 4.16
N HIS A 9 10.56 20.71 3.70
CA HIS A 9 9.31 21.18 3.11
C HIS A 9 9.06 20.55 1.72
N ILE A 10 10.13 20.39 0.93
CA ILE A 10 10.03 19.82 -0.42
C ILE A 10 9.65 18.34 -0.35
N ASP A 11 10.28 17.57 0.55
CA ASP A 11 10.00 16.14 0.65
C ASP A 11 8.60 15.87 1.23
N GLN A 12 8.12 16.71 2.14
CA GLN A 12 6.76 16.62 2.65
C GLN A 12 5.70 16.92 1.57
N ILE A 13 5.97 17.91 0.70
CA ILE A 13 5.10 18.19 -0.45
C ILE A 13 5.08 16.99 -1.41
N LYS A 14 6.24 16.40 -1.73
CA LYS A 14 6.30 15.21 -2.60
C LYS A 14 5.50 14.05 -2.00
N GLN A 15 5.65 13.79 -0.70
CA GLN A 15 4.93 12.72 -0.01
C GLN A 15 3.41 12.96 -0.04
N THR A 16 2.98 14.20 0.19
CA THR A 16 1.56 14.59 0.14
C THR A 16 0.97 14.40 -1.26
N ASN A 17 1.70 14.83 -2.29
CA ASN A 17 1.27 14.69 -3.68
C ASN A 17 1.22 13.22 -4.12
N ALA A 18 2.22 12.42 -3.76
CA ALA A 18 2.24 10.98 -4.04
C ALA A 18 1.05 10.28 -3.36
N GLY A 19 0.78 10.57 -2.09
CA GLY A 19 -0.37 10.01 -1.38
C GLY A 19 -1.73 10.42 -1.99
N ALA A 20 -1.84 11.67 -2.48
CA ALA A 20 -3.05 12.13 -3.17
C ALA A 20 -3.27 11.42 -4.50
N VAL A 21 -2.22 11.26 -5.31
CA VAL A 21 -2.28 10.53 -6.58
C VAL A 21 -2.60 9.06 -6.36
N TYR A 22 -1.94 8.39 -5.41
CA TYR A 22 -2.22 6.99 -5.09
C TYR A 22 -3.68 6.77 -4.70
N ARG A 23 -4.22 7.62 -3.82
CA ARG A 23 -5.63 7.54 -3.40
C ARG A 23 -6.60 7.74 -4.57
N LEU A 24 -6.28 8.60 -5.53
CA LEU A 24 -7.12 8.77 -6.72
C LEU A 24 -7.10 7.51 -7.60
N ILE A 25 -5.94 6.85 -7.72
CA ILE A 25 -5.83 5.57 -8.45
C ILE A 25 -6.62 4.48 -7.73
N ASP A 26 -6.54 4.40 -6.40
CA ASP A 26 -7.28 3.44 -5.57
C ASP A 26 -8.80 3.61 -5.69
N GLN A 27 -9.28 4.85 -5.72
CA GLN A 27 -10.72 5.14 -5.76
C GLN A 27 -11.34 5.12 -7.15
N LEU A 28 -10.57 5.48 -8.19
CA LEU A 28 -11.07 5.72 -9.54
C LEU A 28 -10.47 4.77 -10.60
N GLY A 29 -9.58 3.86 -10.20
CA GLY A 29 -8.94 2.90 -11.10
C GLY A 29 -9.95 2.01 -11.83
N PRO A 30 -9.76 1.71 -13.13
CA PRO A 30 -8.71 2.20 -14.02
C PRO A 30 -8.82 3.71 -14.34
N VAL A 31 -7.76 4.48 -14.09
CA VAL A 31 -7.74 5.95 -14.34
C VAL A 31 -6.55 6.38 -15.21
N SER A 32 -6.77 7.31 -16.13
CA SER A 32 -5.72 7.81 -17.04
C SER A 32 -4.80 8.83 -16.34
N ARG A 33 -3.54 8.96 -16.81
CA ARG A 33 -2.61 10.01 -16.33
C ARG A 33 -3.16 11.43 -16.56
N ILE A 34 -3.95 11.63 -17.62
CA ILE A 34 -4.57 12.92 -17.95
C ILE A 34 -5.62 13.27 -16.90
N ASP A 35 -6.47 12.32 -16.53
CA ASP A 35 -7.51 12.54 -15.52
C ASP A 35 -6.91 12.67 -14.12
N LEU A 36 -5.85 11.93 -13.81
CA LEU A 36 -5.08 12.14 -12.58
C LEU A 36 -4.52 13.57 -12.46
N SER A 37 -4.00 14.14 -13.55
CA SER A 37 -3.53 15.53 -13.57
C SER A 37 -4.66 16.52 -13.28
N ARG A 38 -5.86 16.28 -13.85
CA ARG A 38 -7.06 17.08 -13.61
C ARG A 38 -7.57 16.95 -12.16
N PHE A 39 -7.71 15.74 -11.65
CA PHE A 39 -8.24 15.48 -10.30
C PHE A 39 -7.27 15.90 -9.20
N ALA A 40 -5.98 15.63 -9.36
CA ALA A 40 -4.96 16.00 -8.38
C ALA A 40 -4.54 17.48 -8.48
N GLN A 41 -4.94 18.18 -9.55
CA GLN A 41 -4.51 19.55 -9.87
C GLN A 41 -2.98 19.69 -9.95
N LEU A 42 -2.30 18.65 -10.44
CA LEU A 42 -0.85 18.62 -10.62
C LEU A 42 -0.49 18.70 -12.10
N ALA A 43 0.64 19.33 -12.40
CA ALA A 43 1.15 19.40 -13.77
C ALA A 43 1.36 17.99 -14.35
N PRO A 44 1.15 17.77 -15.67
CA PRO A 44 1.33 16.45 -16.30
C PRO A 44 2.71 15.84 -16.06
N ALA A 45 3.76 16.66 -16.08
CA ALA A 45 5.13 16.21 -15.80
C ALA A 45 5.29 15.67 -14.36
N SER A 46 4.62 16.29 -13.38
CA SER A 46 4.60 15.83 -12.00
C SER A 46 3.90 14.49 -11.86
N ILE A 47 2.75 14.31 -12.53
CA ILE A 47 2.04 13.02 -12.57
C ILE A 47 2.92 11.93 -13.18
N THR A 48 3.56 12.20 -14.33
CA THR A 48 4.47 11.23 -14.96
C THR A 48 5.57 10.79 -14.01
N LYS A 49 6.18 11.72 -13.27
CA LYS A 49 7.23 11.39 -12.30
C LYS A 49 6.70 10.53 -11.16
N ILE A 50 5.60 10.94 -10.52
CA ILE A 50 4.99 10.22 -9.39
C ILE A 50 4.57 8.81 -9.81
N VAL A 51 3.87 8.68 -10.94
CA VAL A 51 3.41 7.38 -11.45
C VAL A 51 4.59 6.48 -11.80
N ARG A 52 5.67 7.02 -12.37
CA ARG A 52 6.87 6.22 -12.65
C ARG A 52 7.46 5.64 -11.37
N GLU A 53 7.61 6.45 -10.33
CA GLU A 53 8.12 6.00 -9.02
C GLU A 53 7.19 4.93 -8.39
N MET A 54 5.86 5.07 -8.54
CA MET A 54 4.90 4.05 -8.07
C MET A 54 4.95 2.74 -8.85
N LEU A 55 5.12 2.80 -10.18
CA LEU A 55 5.28 1.62 -11.05
C LEU A 55 6.58 0.88 -10.71
N GLU A 56 7.70 1.61 -10.55
CA GLU A 56 8.98 1.05 -10.12
C GLU A 56 8.86 0.37 -8.74
N ALA A 57 8.09 0.98 -7.83
CA ALA A 57 7.79 0.42 -6.51
C ALA A 57 6.69 -0.66 -6.52
N HIS A 58 6.13 -1.05 -7.68
CA HIS A 58 5.04 -2.03 -7.77
C HIS A 58 3.81 -1.68 -6.89
N LEU A 59 3.56 -0.39 -6.65
CA LEU A 59 2.38 0.08 -5.90
C LEU A 59 1.16 0.23 -6.81
N VAL A 60 1.39 0.42 -8.10
CA VAL A 60 0.37 0.52 -9.14
C VAL A 60 0.80 -0.28 -10.36
N GLN A 61 -0.15 -0.62 -11.21
CA GLN A 61 0.07 -1.29 -12.49
C GLN A 61 -0.68 -0.60 -13.62
N GLU A 62 -0.17 -0.75 -14.84
CA GLU A 62 -0.87 -0.32 -16.04
C GLU A 62 -1.92 -1.36 -16.46
N THR A 63 -3.09 -0.90 -16.87
CA THR A 63 -4.17 -1.74 -17.39
C THR A 63 -4.84 -1.08 -18.59
N GLU A 64 -5.55 -1.85 -19.41
CA GLU A 64 -6.29 -1.30 -20.55
C GLU A 64 -7.63 -0.72 -20.08
N ILE A 65 -7.89 0.54 -20.46
CA ILE A 65 -9.21 1.15 -20.33
C ILE A 65 -10.01 0.76 -21.56
N GLN A 66 -10.96 -0.16 -21.39
CA GLN A 66 -11.90 -0.53 -22.44
C GLN A 66 -13.05 0.47 -22.48
N ASP A 67 -13.03 1.35 -23.49
CA ASP A 67 -14.16 2.23 -23.78
C ASP A 67 -15.05 1.56 -24.85
N PRO A 68 -16.31 1.19 -24.51
CA PRO A 68 -17.22 0.57 -25.48
C PRO A 68 -17.51 1.54 -26.63
N GLY A 69 -16.83 1.36 -27.77
CA GLY A 69 -16.98 2.20 -28.96
C GLY A 69 -15.70 2.90 -29.45
N SER A 70 -14.59 2.80 -28.70
CA SER A 70 -13.29 3.32 -29.14
C SER A 70 -12.72 2.48 -30.29
N ARG A 71 -12.45 3.11 -31.44
CA ARG A 71 -11.62 2.53 -32.51
C ARG A 71 -10.20 3.05 -32.37
N GLY A 72 -9.24 2.19 -32.02
CA GLY A 72 -7.83 2.54 -31.86
C GLY A 72 -7.12 1.66 -30.83
N ARG A 73 -5.87 2.00 -30.49
CA ARG A 73 -5.16 1.37 -29.37
C ARG A 73 -5.90 1.73 -28.06
N PRO A 74 -6.26 0.75 -27.20
CA PRO A 74 -6.86 1.02 -25.90
C PRO A 74 -6.04 2.04 -25.10
N ALA A 75 -6.71 2.94 -24.39
CA ALA A 75 -6.03 3.89 -23.52
C ALA A 75 -5.42 3.14 -22.33
N VAL A 76 -4.25 3.60 -21.87
CA VAL A 76 -3.58 3.01 -20.71
C VAL A 76 -4.08 3.68 -19.44
N GLY A 77 -4.69 2.89 -18.57
CA GLY A 77 -5.12 3.27 -17.23
C GLY A 77 -4.15 2.77 -16.16
N LEU A 78 -4.32 3.30 -14.96
CA LEU A 78 -3.59 2.88 -13.76
C LEU A 78 -4.58 2.30 -12.76
N MET A 79 -4.18 1.21 -12.11
CA MET A 79 -4.84 0.63 -10.94
C MET A 79 -3.82 0.34 -9.85
N VAL A 80 -4.27 0.23 -8.60
CA VAL A 80 -3.42 -0.21 -7.49
C VAL A 80 -3.01 -1.66 -7.71
N GLU A 81 -1.74 -1.96 -7.42
CA GLU A 81 -1.26 -3.33 -7.31
C GLU A 81 -1.33 -3.76 -5.84
N THR A 82 -2.34 -4.56 -5.51
CA THR A 82 -2.62 -4.93 -4.12
C THR A 82 -1.98 -6.22 -3.68
N GLU A 83 -1.75 -7.18 -4.58
CA GLU A 83 -1.32 -8.55 -4.24
C GLU A 83 0.18 -8.64 -4.00
N ALA A 84 0.98 -7.78 -4.64
CA ALA A 84 2.43 -7.74 -4.44
C ALA A 84 2.85 -7.24 -3.04
N TRP A 85 1.94 -6.61 -2.30
CA TRP A 85 2.22 -5.93 -1.05
C TRP A 85 1.34 -6.45 0.09
N HIS A 86 1.96 -6.69 1.24
CA HIS A 86 1.30 -7.24 2.40
C HIS A 86 1.53 -6.36 3.63
N TYR A 87 0.56 -6.33 4.53
CA TYR A 87 0.69 -5.76 5.86
C TYR A 87 0.26 -6.77 6.93
N LEU A 88 0.90 -6.67 8.09
CA LEU A 88 0.52 -7.42 9.29
C LEU A 88 -0.45 -6.57 10.11
N SER A 89 -1.60 -7.14 10.42
CA SER A 89 -2.53 -6.62 11.41
C SER A 89 -2.42 -7.41 12.71
N VAL A 90 -2.38 -6.69 13.84
CA VAL A 90 -2.29 -7.27 15.18
C VAL A 90 -3.45 -6.75 16.00
N ARG A 91 -4.30 -7.65 16.51
CA ARG A 91 -5.38 -7.32 17.44
C ARG A 91 -5.11 -7.99 18.77
N ILE A 92 -4.92 -7.19 19.81
CA ILE A 92 -4.74 -7.68 21.18
C ILE A 92 -6.07 -7.51 21.91
N SER A 93 -6.57 -8.64 22.42
CA SER A 93 -7.79 -8.72 23.24
C SER A 93 -7.42 -9.22 24.64
N ARG A 94 -8.41 -9.33 25.53
CA ARG A 94 -8.16 -9.84 26.88
C ARG A 94 -7.82 -11.34 26.81
N GLY A 95 -6.54 -11.67 27.00
CA GLY A 95 -6.06 -13.05 27.04
C GLY A 95 -5.67 -13.62 25.68
N GLU A 96 -5.72 -12.83 24.60
CA GLU A 96 -5.54 -13.33 23.23
C GLU A 96 -4.84 -12.29 22.33
N ILE A 97 -4.15 -12.79 21.31
CA ILE A 97 -3.60 -12.01 20.21
C ILE A 97 -4.02 -12.64 18.88
N HIS A 98 -4.56 -11.82 17.97
CA HIS A 98 -4.85 -12.22 16.60
C HIS A 98 -3.85 -11.54 15.67
N LEU A 99 -3.20 -12.33 14.85
CA LEU A 99 -2.25 -11.91 13.83
C LEU A 99 -2.87 -12.24 12.47
N ALA A 100 -2.94 -11.28 11.56
CA ALA A 100 -3.42 -11.53 10.21
C ALA A 100 -2.57 -10.79 9.18
N LEU A 101 -2.03 -11.55 8.23
CA LEU A 101 -1.38 -11.03 7.03
C LEU A 101 -2.46 -10.75 5.99
N ARG A 102 -2.47 -9.53 5.45
CA ARG A 102 -3.42 -9.09 4.44
C ARG A 102 -2.70 -8.42 3.29
N ASP A 103 -3.29 -8.48 2.11
CA ASP A 103 -2.84 -7.70 0.96
C ASP A 103 -3.33 -6.24 1.09
N LEU A 104 -2.93 -5.32 0.20
CA LEU A 104 -3.35 -3.90 0.32
C LEU A 104 -4.85 -3.67 0.09
N SER A 105 -5.58 -4.64 -0.48
CA SER A 105 -7.05 -4.62 -0.58
C SER A 105 -7.74 -5.05 0.72
N SER A 106 -6.96 -5.35 1.78
CA SER A 106 -7.39 -5.94 3.04
C SER A 106 -7.87 -7.39 2.94
N LYS A 107 -7.67 -8.05 1.79
CA LYS A 107 -7.98 -9.47 1.62
C LYS A 107 -7.09 -10.29 2.55
N LEU A 108 -7.71 -11.23 3.27
CA LEU A 108 -7.00 -12.11 4.19
C LEU A 108 -6.13 -13.10 3.41
N VAL A 109 -4.85 -13.18 3.78
CA VAL A 109 -3.90 -14.17 3.24
C VAL A 109 -3.73 -15.32 4.23
N VAL A 110 -3.39 -14.99 5.48
CA VAL A 110 -3.22 -15.95 6.57
C VAL A 110 -3.56 -15.26 7.89
N GLU A 111 -4.17 -15.99 8.81
CA GLU A 111 -4.41 -15.53 10.19
C GLU A 111 -4.08 -16.61 11.22
N GLU A 112 -3.75 -16.16 12.42
CA GLU A 112 -3.48 -16.98 13.58
C GLU A 112 -4.05 -16.28 14.83
N GLN A 113 -4.69 -17.06 15.69
CA GLN A 113 -5.14 -16.63 17.01
C GLN A 113 -4.38 -17.42 18.06
N LEU A 114 -3.76 -16.71 18.99
CA LEU A 114 -2.90 -17.28 20.02
C LEU A 114 -3.32 -16.79 21.40
N GLU A 115 -3.08 -17.63 22.40
CA GLU A 115 -3.25 -17.23 23.79
C GLU A 115 -2.20 -16.18 24.17
N LEU A 116 -2.67 -15.10 24.79
CA LEU A 116 -1.87 -14.07 25.41
C LEU A 116 -2.27 -13.93 26.90
N ALA A 117 -1.97 -14.97 27.68
CA ALA A 117 -2.21 -15.06 29.12
C ALA A 117 -2.03 -13.74 29.90
N LEU A 118 -2.99 -13.43 30.78
CA LEU A 118 -3.03 -12.18 31.54
C LEU A 118 -1.94 -12.06 32.61
N GLN A 119 -1.45 -13.20 33.10
CA GLN A 119 -0.36 -13.31 34.06
C GLN A 119 0.69 -14.22 33.47
N HIS A 120 1.94 -13.75 33.44
CA HIS A 120 3.06 -14.49 32.89
C HIS A 120 4.37 -13.91 33.43
N GLU A 121 5.39 -14.75 33.58
CA GLU A 121 6.70 -14.32 34.08
C GLU A 121 7.44 -13.42 33.07
N GLN A 122 7.31 -13.73 31.79
CA GLN A 122 7.86 -12.90 30.71
C GLN A 122 7.04 -11.61 30.49
N PRO A 123 7.71 -10.47 30.22
CA PRO A 123 7.06 -9.20 29.90
C PRO A 123 6.12 -9.30 28.69
N PHE A 124 5.03 -8.53 28.74
CA PHE A 124 4.01 -8.47 27.69
C PHE A 124 4.59 -8.22 26.29
N LEU A 125 5.43 -7.19 26.14
CA LEU A 125 6.00 -6.82 24.84
C LEU A 125 6.87 -7.93 24.25
N SER A 126 7.66 -8.62 25.07
CA SER A 126 8.51 -9.72 24.63
C SER A 126 7.68 -10.85 24.03
N ARG A 127 6.56 -11.18 24.66
CA ARG A 127 5.63 -12.21 24.16
C ARG A 127 4.95 -11.79 22.85
N VAL A 128 4.52 -10.53 22.73
CA VAL A 128 3.93 -10.00 21.48
C VAL A 128 4.94 -10.09 20.33
N VAL A 129 6.19 -9.66 20.55
CA VAL A 129 7.24 -9.75 19.54
C VAL A 129 7.51 -11.20 19.16
N GLU A 130 7.58 -12.11 20.14
CA GLU A 130 7.78 -13.54 19.88
C GLU A 130 6.65 -14.16 19.05
N HIS A 131 5.39 -13.80 19.32
CA HIS A 131 4.26 -14.25 18.50
C HIS A 131 4.36 -13.71 17.06
N ILE A 132 4.72 -12.44 16.88
CA ILE A 132 4.91 -11.83 15.55
C ILE A 132 6.06 -12.52 14.79
N ASP A 133 7.21 -12.75 15.44
CA ASP A 133 8.37 -13.38 14.81
C ASP A 133 8.06 -14.82 14.37
N ARG A 134 7.37 -15.59 15.21
CA ARG A 134 6.91 -16.95 14.87
C ARG A 134 5.96 -16.95 13.68
N PHE A 135 4.97 -16.04 13.68
CA PHE A 135 4.01 -15.90 12.59
C PHE A 135 4.70 -15.55 11.26
N LEU A 136 5.58 -14.55 11.26
CA LEU A 136 6.33 -14.14 10.06
C LEU A 136 7.29 -15.24 9.57
N PHE A 137 7.90 -16.01 10.47
CA PHE A 137 8.75 -17.14 10.11
C PHE A 137 7.95 -18.26 9.43
N ALA A 138 6.76 -18.60 9.95
CA ALA A 138 5.90 -19.60 9.36
C ALA A 138 5.45 -19.23 7.94
N ILE A 139 5.07 -17.96 7.72
CA ILE A 139 4.70 -17.45 6.39
C ILE A 139 5.86 -17.56 5.40
N LYS A 140 7.07 -17.09 5.78
CA LYS A 140 8.25 -17.15 4.91
C LYS A 140 8.56 -18.57 4.44
N ARG A 141 8.37 -19.56 5.31
CA ARG A 141 8.58 -20.96 4.95
C ARG A 141 7.53 -21.47 3.96
N SER A 142 6.29 -21.02 4.07
CA SER A 142 5.21 -21.40 3.16
C SER A 142 5.36 -20.83 1.74
N TRP A 143 6.05 -19.70 1.57
CA TRP A 143 6.25 -19.06 0.26
C TRP A 143 7.52 -19.52 -0.46
N ASN A 144 8.48 -20.08 0.27
CA ASN A 144 9.73 -20.61 -0.28
C ASN A 144 9.68 -22.12 -0.58
N ALA A 145 8.53 -22.77 -0.34
CA ALA A 145 8.29 -24.19 -0.56
C ALA A 145 7.40 -24.38 -1.79
#